data_AF-A0A1Y1VA34-F1
#
_entry.id   AF-A0A1Y1VA34-F1
#
_cell.length_a   1.000
_cell.length_b   1.000
_cell.length_c   1.000
_cell.angle_alpha   90.00
_cell.angle_beta   90.00
_cell.angle_gamma   90.00
#
_symmetry.space_group_name_H-M   'P 1'
#
loop_
_entity.id
_entity.type
_entity.pdbx_description
1 polymer ?
#
loop_
_entity_poly.entity_id
_entity_poly.type
_entity_poly.pdbx_seq_one_letter_code
_entity_poly.pdbx_strand_id
1 'polypeptide(L)'
;MFWSFVQPTTKIDDLFNQEELQLETLLEEDDLLQECKAHNSKLIKYFSEPEIIKKLLNYITNPPEELDELKKLKYSYLACEILSCDIWPILDAIMENTEALVDFWKFVDRDEPLEIFQASYFCRVNIVLLQYKLPEMLQFIRDQPQILSKILKHISSSPIAEILLKLISINDREEANGIIEWLQQEKVIPSLVSRFDPYLDDETHTNIANTLIDINSVSYTSPLLTTDLLSGNIDGVNSFLSTSITNFGGNALVDELKSKPIVEQLVGYMLDEKAPNSTSSLIHGTTVIIDLIRRYCGDIEQAEYKQHQYDHFQQEMMKDENQYQDIVPPTPPTKAQFEKLSLALNDLLNVLGNNLEKFEYLLLHPKSITGPVPTTIGDVVPLGTERLRVCELFAEVIHLQYLYSSSPLFDRIVFEQKEGEHKRTLVEELITITDKFTERKMLPICLNLFFEFPWNNFLHSVVYDMIAKIFNTCSYL
;
A
#
# COMPACT_ATOMS: atom_id res chain seq x y z
N MET A 1 28.79 39.44 -39.81
CA MET A 1 27.52 38.97 -40.41
C MET A 1 26.66 38.44 -39.29
N PHE A 2 25.70 39.26 -38.87
CA PHE A 2 24.70 38.96 -37.84
C PHE A 2 23.67 38.03 -38.46
N TRP A 3 23.69 36.74 -38.11
CA TRP A 3 22.52 35.89 -38.29
C TRP A 3 21.76 35.95 -36.96
N SER A 4 20.83 36.90 -36.82
CA SER A 4 19.80 36.77 -35.79
C SER A 4 18.93 35.61 -36.21
N PHE A 5 19.03 34.49 -35.51
CA PHE A 5 18.02 33.45 -35.58
C PHE A 5 16.72 34.05 -35.06
N VAL A 6 15.91 34.61 -35.97
CA VAL A 6 14.49 34.82 -35.71
C VAL A 6 13.94 33.41 -35.56
N GLN A 7 13.60 33.01 -34.34
CA GLN A 7 12.88 31.75 -34.16
C GLN A 7 11.61 31.84 -35.00
N PRO A 8 11.28 30.80 -35.79
CA PRO A 8 10.04 30.79 -36.56
C PRO A 8 8.89 30.99 -35.57
N THR A 9 8.05 32.00 -35.82
CA THR A 9 6.81 32.20 -35.07
C THR A 9 5.95 30.97 -35.25
N THR A 10 5.53 30.37 -34.14
CA THR A 10 4.68 29.19 -34.20
C THR A 10 3.24 29.59 -34.51
N LYS A 11 2.41 28.64 -34.97
CA LYS A 11 0.97 28.89 -35.17
C LYS A 11 0.31 29.38 -33.89
N ILE A 12 0.76 28.88 -32.74
CA ILE A 12 0.28 29.30 -31.43
C ILE A 12 0.65 30.76 -31.16
N ASP A 13 1.88 31.17 -31.49
CA ASP A 13 2.28 32.58 -31.34
C ASP A 13 1.42 33.53 -32.21
N ASP A 14 0.94 33.05 -33.35
CA ASP A 14 0.03 33.80 -34.23
C ASP A 14 -1.39 33.90 -33.64
N LEU A 15 -1.87 32.87 -32.94
CA LEU A 15 -3.17 32.90 -32.24
C LEU A 15 -3.18 33.95 -31.13
N PHE A 16 -2.07 34.15 -30.43
CA PHE A 16 -1.93 35.21 -29.43
C PHE A 16 -1.99 36.64 -29.99
N ASN A 17 -1.86 36.81 -31.31
CA ASN A 17 -1.99 38.12 -31.96
C ASN A 17 -3.45 38.47 -32.29
N GLN A 18 -4.42 37.57 -32.03
CA GLN A 18 -5.85 37.81 -32.21
C GLN A 18 -6.44 38.60 -31.04
N GLU A 19 -7.45 39.45 -31.29
CA GLU A 19 -8.02 40.37 -30.28
C GLU A 19 -8.78 39.68 -29.14
N GLU A 20 -9.33 38.47 -29.36
CA GLU A 20 -10.03 37.68 -28.34
C GLU A 20 -9.63 36.19 -28.43
N LEU A 21 -8.64 35.77 -27.64
CA LEU A 21 -8.19 34.38 -27.60
C LEU A 21 -9.05 33.55 -26.64
N GLN A 22 -9.82 32.61 -27.18
CA GLN A 22 -10.54 31.60 -26.41
C GLN A 22 -9.65 30.40 -26.12
N LEU A 23 -9.80 29.80 -24.94
CA LEU A 23 -9.03 28.63 -24.51
C LEU A 23 -9.25 27.45 -25.46
N GLU A 24 -10.49 27.27 -25.92
CA GLU A 24 -10.89 26.18 -26.80
C GLU A 24 -10.16 26.24 -28.15
N THR A 25 -9.87 27.44 -28.66
CA THR A 25 -9.07 27.61 -29.88
C THR A 25 -7.66 27.05 -29.68
N LEU A 26 -7.04 27.24 -28.51
CA LEU A 26 -5.74 26.65 -28.20
C LEU A 26 -5.83 25.13 -28.03
N LEU A 27 -6.87 24.63 -27.36
CA LEU A 27 -7.08 23.18 -27.14
C LEU A 27 -7.31 22.39 -28.44
N GLU A 28 -7.66 23.07 -29.53
CA GLU A 28 -7.78 22.44 -30.85
C GLU A 28 -6.44 22.31 -31.60
N GLU A 29 -5.39 22.99 -31.18
CA GLU A 29 -4.07 22.94 -31.85
C GLU A 29 -3.29 21.67 -31.49
N ASP A 30 -2.81 20.95 -32.51
CA ASP A 30 -2.09 19.68 -32.34
C ASP A 30 -0.73 19.85 -31.62
N ASP A 31 -0.07 20.99 -31.83
CA ASP A 31 1.26 21.28 -31.28
C ASP A 31 1.22 21.86 -29.84
N LEU A 32 0.02 22.02 -29.24
CA LEU A 32 -0.18 22.70 -27.95
C LEU A 32 0.69 22.13 -26.82
N LEU A 33 0.62 20.82 -26.61
CA LEU A 33 1.38 20.17 -25.54
C LEU A 33 2.88 20.21 -25.81
N GLN A 34 3.28 20.12 -27.08
CA GLN A 34 4.69 20.20 -27.47
C GLN A 34 5.25 21.59 -27.17
N GLU A 35 4.54 22.66 -27.51
CA GLU A 35 4.97 24.02 -27.23
C GLU A 35 4.94 24.37 -25.74
N CYS A 36 3.95 23.86 -25.01
CA CYS A 36 3.92 23.98 -23.55
C CYS A 36 5.17 23.33 -22.92
N LYS A 37 5.50 22.08 -23.32
CA LYS A 37 6.71 21.35 -22.89
C LYS A 37 8.01 22.00 -23.39
N ALA A 38 7.96 22.73 -24.50
CA ALA A 38 9.07 23.54 -25.00
C ALA A 38 9.22 24.89 -24.26
N HIS A 39 8.46 25.12 -23.19
CA HIS A 39 8.46 26.33 -22.38
C HIS A 39 8.14 27.62 -23.16
N ASN A 40 7.15 27.59 -24.06
CA ASN A 40 6.66 28.82 -24.70
C ASN A 40 6.14 29.82 -23.65
N SER A 41 6.82 30.96 -23.53
CA SER A 41 6.54 31.97 -22.49
C SER A 41 5.15 32.61 -22.58
N LYS A 42 4.58 32.76 -23.78
CA LYS A 42 3.23 33.31 -23.96
C LYS A 42 2.18 32.32 -23.48
N LEU A 43 2.32 31.04 -23.87
CA LEU A 43 1.45 29.96 -23.42
C LEU A 43 1.47 29.80 -21.90
N ILE A 44 2.68 29.73 -21.31
CA ILE A 44 2.82 29.60 -19.85
C ILE A 44 2.12 30.75 -19.14
N LYS A 45 2.33 31.99 -19.61
CA LYS A 45 1.69 33.16 -19.00
C LYS A 45 0.16 33.08 -19.08
N TYR A 46 -0.39 32.69 -20.24
CA TYR A 46 -1.83 32.53 -20.42
C TYR A 46 -2.42 31.41 -19.56
N PHE A 47 -1.77 30.24 -19.51
CA PHE A 47 -2.22 29.14 -18.65
C PHE A 47 -2.05 29.43 -17.16
N SER A 48 -1.20 30.38 -16.77
CA SER A 48 -1.06 30.84 -15.39
C SER A 48 -2.12 31.88 -14.99
N GLU A 49 -3.03 32.28 -15.88
CA GLU A 49 -4.11 33.21 -15.54
C GLU A 49 -5.19 32.53 -14.67
N PRO A 50 -5.68 33.15 -13.58
CA PRO A 50 -6.63 32.52 -12.66
C PRO A 50 -7.90 31.98 -13.32
N GLU A 51 -8.47 32.74 -14.26
CA GLU A 51 -9.68 32.33 -15.01
C GLU A 51 -9.42 31.10 -15.89
N ILE A 52 -8.21 31.00 -16.46
CA ILE A 52 -7.82 29.87 -17.32
C ILE A 52 -7.56 28.62 -16.47
N ILE A 53 -6.88 28.75 -15.32
CA ILE A 53 -6.73 27.67 -14.34
C ILE A 53 -8.10 27.14 -13.91
N LYS A 54 -9.03 28.02 -13.56
CA LYS A 54 -10.39 27.63 -13.15
C LYS A 54 -11.12 26.87 -14.27
N LYS A 55 -11.01 27.32 -15.52
CA LYS A 55 -11.58 26.61 -16.69
C LYS A 55 -10.94 25.24 -16.90
N LEU A 56 -9.62 25.12 -16.81
CA LEU A 56 -8.91 23.84 -16.98
C LEU A 56 -9.29 22.84 -15.88
N LEU A 57 -9.35 23.25 -14.61
CA LEU A 57 -9.81 22.39 -13.51
C LEU A 57 -11.26 21.95 -13.68
N ASN A 58 -12.13 22.84 -14.18
CA ASN A 58 -13.51 22.50 -14.52
C ASN A 58 -13.60 21.52 -15.69
N TYR A 59 -12.77 21.63 -16.72
CA TYR A 59 -12.76 20.64 -17.80
C TYR A 59 -12.45 19.22 -17.32
N ILE A 60 -11.69 19.06 -16.23
CA ILE A 60 -11.41 17.74 -15.65
C ILE A 60 -12.63 17.20 -14.89
N THR A 61 -13.23 18.01 -14.01
CA THR A 61 -14.25 17.51 -13.06
C THR A 61 -15.68 17.74 -13.53
N ASN A 62 -15.96 18.89 -14.14
CA ASN A 62 -17.28 19.36 -14.56
C ASN A 62 -17.23 19.87 -16.02
N PRO A 63 -16.91 19.02 -17.01
CA PRO A 63 -16.87 19.45 -18.40
C PRO A 63 -18.25 19.98 -18.84
N PRO A 64 -18.32 21.10 -19.59
CA PRO A 64 -19.58 21.70 -20.04
C PRO A 64 -20.49 20.69 -20.73
N GLU A 65 -21.77 20.68 -20.38
CA GLU A 65 -22.74 19.73 -20.91
C GLU A 65 -22.97 19.91 -22.42
N GLU A 66 -22.80 21.12 -22.95
CA GLU A 66 -23.02 21.42 -24.37
C GLU A 66 -21.95 20.84 -25.31
N LEU A 67 -20.82 20.36 -24.77
CA LEU A 67 -19.75 19.78 -25.57
C LEU A 67 -20.07 18.35 -26.01
N ASP A 68 -19.64 18.00 -27.21
CA ASP A 68 -19.68 16.62 -27.69
C ASP A 68 -18.81 15.72 -26.80
N GLU A 69 -19.19 14.46 -26.60
CA GLU A 69 -18.44 13.52 -25.73
C GLU A 69 -16.96 13.37 -26.11
N LEU A 70 -16.64 13.38 -27.41
CA LEU A 70 -15.24 13.36 -27.88
C LEU A 70 -14.47 14.62 -27.48
N LYS A 71 -15.13 15.78 -27.48
CA LYS A 71 -14.52 17.04 -27.05
C LYS A 71 -14.37 17.09 -25.54
N LYS A 72 -15.35 16.58 -24.78
CA LYS A 72 -15.22 16.43 -23.32
C LYS A 72 -13.96 15.63 -22.99
N LEU A 73 -13.81 14.43 -23.57
CA LEU A 73 -12.63 13.59 -23.36
C LEU A 73 -11.32 14.28 -23.80
N LYS A 74 -11.29 14.90 -24.99
CA LYS A 74 -10.13 15.63 -25.50
C LYS A 74 -9.73 16.78 -24.56
N TYR A 75 -10.67 17.61 -24.16
CA TYR A 75 -10.40 18.78 -23.33
C TYR A 75 -10.05 18.40 -21.89
N SER A 76 -10.71 17.40 -21.30
CA SER A 76 -10.32 16.88 -19.97
C SER A 76 -8.89 16.32 -19.99
N TYR A 77 -8.53 15.57 -21.03
CA TYR A 77 -7.17 15.04 -21.20
C TYR A 77 -6.13 16.16 -21.33
N LEU A 78 -6.36 17.12 -22.24
CA LEU A 78 -5.44 18.24 -22.44
C LEU A 78 -5.32 19.11 -21.19
N ALA A 79 -6.43 19.36 -20.50
CA ALA A 79 -6.42 20.10 -19.24
C ALA A 79 -5.60 19.39 -18.17
N CYS A 80 -5.74 18.06 -18.05
CA CYS A 80 -4.89 17.27 -17.15
C CYS A 80 -3.42 17.36 -17.55
N GLU A 81 -3.06 17.19 -18.83
CA GLU A 81 -1.67 17.29 -19.29
C GLU A 81 -1.04 18.67 -19.04
N ILE A 82 -1.81 19.75 -19.21
CA ILE A 82 -1.36 21.12 -18.96
C ILE A 82 -1.20 21.38 -17.46
N LEU A 83 -2.17 20.99 -16.63
CA LEU A 83 -2.10 21.22 -15.18
C LEU A 83 -1.10 20.30 -14.49
N SER A 84 -0.79 19.16 -15.10
CA SER A 84 0.23 18.20 -14.66
C SER A 84 1.56 18.38 -15.40
N CYS A 85 1.78 19.49 -16.11
CA CYS A 85 3.09 19.78 -16.64
C CYS A 85 3.98 20.31 -15.51
N ASP A 86 5.23 19.84 -15.45
CA ASP A 86 6.19 20.16 -14.39
C ASP A 86 6.75 21.60 -14.52
N ILE A 87 5.89 22.57 -14.84
CA ILE A 87 6.18 23.97 -15.12
C ILE A 87 5.78 24.79 -13.90
N TRP A 88 6.80 25.23 -13.15
CA TRP A 88 6.65 25.95 -11.88
C TRP A 88 5.63 27.10 -11.90
N PRO A 89 5.63 28.03 -12.87
CA PRO A 89 4.64 29.12 -12.94
C PRO A 89 3.17 28.67 -12.99
N ILE A 90 2.88 27.57 -13.70
CA ILE A 90 1.52 27.03 -13.79
C ILE A 90 1.14 26.41 -12.44
N LEU A 91 2.07 25.65 -11.82
CA LEU A 91 1.84 25.05 -10.51
C LEU A 91 1.65 26.12 -9.41
N ASP A 92 2.39 27.23 -9.44
CA ASP A 92 2.16 28.38 -8.55
C ASP A 92 0.78 28.97 -8.76
N ALA A 93 0.39 29.22 -10.01
CA ALA A 93 -0.92 29.78 -10.33
C ALA A 93 -2.08 28.89 -9.85
N ILE A 94 -1.92 27.56 -9.88
CA ILE A 94 -2.90 26.63 -9.31
C ILE A 94 -3.02 26.82 -7.79
N MET A 95 -1.88 26.88 -7.08
CA MET A 95 -1.87 27.01 -5.62
C MET A 95 -2.36 28.38 -5.13
N GLU A 96 -2.07 29.45 -5.89
CA GLU A 96 -2.58 30.80 -5.61
C GLU A 96 -4.09 30.91 -5.83
N ASN A 97 -4.67 30.09 -6.72
CA ASN A 97 -6.10 30.07 -7.01
C ASN A 97 -6.87 29.11 -6.08
N THR A 98 -6.85 29.41 -4.78
CA THR A 98 -7.45 28.55 -3.75
C THR A 98 -8.94 28.29 -3.97
N GLU A 99 -9.71 29.26 -4.47
CA GLU A 99 -11.15 29.09 -4.74
C GLU A 99 -11.40 28.03 -5.82
N ALA A 100 -10.66 28.09 -6.94
CA ALA A 100 -10.76 27.08 -7.99
C ALA A 100 -10.31 25.70 -7.50
N LEU A 101 -9.30 25.64 -6.64
CA LEU A 101 -8.84 24.37 -6.05
C LEU A 101 -9.88 23.78 -5.08
N VAL A 102 -10.55 24.60 -4.27
CA VAL A 102 -11.69 24.14 -3.44
C VAL A 102 -12.81 23.60 -4.31
N ASP A 103 -13.17 24.30 -5.39
CA ASP A 103 -14.20 23.84 -6.33
C ASP A 103 -13.80 22.52 -7.02
N PHE A 104 -12.53 22.36 -7.38
CA PHE A 104 -11.98 21.11 -7.93
C PHE A 104 -12.10 19.94 -6.95
N TRP A 105 -11.79 20.17 -5.67
CA TRP A 105 -11.89 19.15 -4.61
C TRP A 105 -13.32 18.78 -4.22
N LYS A 106 -14.35 19.54 -4.61
CA LYS A 106 -15.76 19.10 -4.51
C LYS A 106 -16.05 17.84 -5.32
N PHE A 107 -15.13 17.42 -6.21
CA PHE A 107 -15.22 16.14 -6.91
C PHE A 107 -15.38 14.95 -5.96
N VAL A 108 -14.68 14.93 -4.80
CA VAL A 108 -14.81 13.86 -3.80
C VAL A 108 -16.02 14.01 -2.87
N ASP A 109 -16.83 15.08 -3.05
CA ASP A 109 -18.10 15.25 -2.33
C ASP A 109 -19.26 14.53 -3.03
N ARG A 110 -19.04 14.08 -4.28
CA ARG A 110 -20.05 13.38 -5.09
C ARG A 110 -20.44 12.03 -4.49
N ASP A 111 -21.54 11.48 -4.96
CA ASP A 111 -21.92 10.12 -4.61
C ASP A 111 -21.14 9.08 -5.41
N GLU A 112 -21.02 7.89 -4.83
CA GLU A 112 -20.38 6.75 -5.50
C GLU A 112 -21.30 6.18 -6.59
N PRO A 113 -20.74 5.65 -7.69
CA PRO A 113 -19.32 5.63 -8.06
C PRO A 113 -18.87 6.92 -8.78
N LEU A 114 -17.59 7.28 -8.63
CA LEU A 114 -16.97 8.34 -9.43
C LEU A 114 -16.69 7.85 -10.85
N GLU A 115 -16.70 8.77 -11.82
CA GLU A 115 -16.28 8.47 -13.19
C GLU A 115 -14.77 8.22 -13.23
N ILE A 116 -14.34 7.13 -13.87
CA ILE A 116 -12.98 6.59 -13.78
C ILE A 116 -11.96 7.52 -14.44
N PHE A 117 -12.26 8.07 -15.62
CA PHE A 117 -11.33 8.97 -16.31
C PHE A 117 -11.15 10.28 -15.55
N GLN A 118 -12.25 10.87 -15.05
CA GLN A 118 -12.22 12.06 -14.20
C GLN A 118 -11.44 11.81 -12.91
N ALA A 119 -11.64 10.66 -12.25
CA ALA A 119 -10.90 10.30 -11.05
C ALA A 119 -9.39 10.16 -11.32
N SER A 120 -9.01 9.56 -12.45
CA SER A 120 -7.61 9.46 -12.87
C SER A 120 -6.96 10.83 -13.12
N TYR A 121 -7.64 11.73 -13.83
CA TYR A 121 -7.14 13.09 -14.07
C TYR A 121 -7.10 13.92 -12.79
N PHE A 122 -8.13 13.80 -11.95
CA PHE A 122 -8.17 14.42 -10.63
C PHE A 122 -6.99 13.97 -9.77
N CYS A 123 -6.75 12.66 -9.69
CA CYS A 123 -5.62 12.10 -8.96
C CYS A 123 -4.29 12.65 -9.49
N ARG A 124 -4.06 12.58 -10.80
CA ARG A 124 -2.78 12.98 -11.41
C ARG A 124 -2.40 14.43 -11.12
N VAL A 125 -3.34 15.38 -11.25
CA VAL A 125 -3.09 16.79 -10.90
C VAL A 125 -2.69 16.93 -9.43
N ASN A 126 -3.42 16.28 -8.51
CA ASN A 126 -3.11 16.35 -7.08
C ASN A 126 -1.77 15.70 -6.71
N ILE A 127 -1.39 14.59 -7.36
CA ILE A 127 -0.08 13.95 -7.14
C ILE A 127 1.07 14.85 -7.59
N VAL A 128 0.93 15.53 -8.74
CA VAL A 128 1.94 16.49 -9.22
C VAL A 128 2.08 17.66 -8.24
N LEU A 129 0.97 18.19 -7.73
CA LEU A 129 1.00 19.24 -6.70
C LEU A 129 1.65 18.75 -5.40
N LEU A 130 1.33 17.54 -4.93
CA LEU A 130 1.99 16.93 -3.76
C LEU A 130 3.49 16.65 -3.99
N GLN A 131 3.93 16.50 -5.24
CA GLN A 131 5.32 16.27 -5.60
C GLN A 131 6.14 17.57 -5.60
N TYR A 132 5.61 18.63 -6.21
CA TYR A 132 6.35 19.87 -6.48
C TYR A 132 5.96 21.07 -5.61
N LYS A 133 4.76 21.06 -5.02
CA LYS A 133 4.18 22.12 -4.16
C LYS A 133 3.73 21.54 -2.81
N LEU A 134 4.57 20.66 -2.25
CA LEU A 134 4.22 19.83 -1.11
C LEU A 134 3.71 20.63 0.12
N PRO A 135 4.44 21.66 0.63
CA PRO A 135 4.01 22.36 1.84
C PRO A 135 2.64 23.03 1.67
N GLU A 136 2.44 23.73 0.56
CA GLU A 136 1.23 24.48 0.26
C GLU A 136 0.05 23.54 0.02
N MET A 137 0.28 22.46 -0.75
CA MET A 137 -0.76 21.48 -1.07
C MET A 137 -1.18 20.67 0.16
N LEU A 138 -0.23 20.27 1.00
CA LEU A 138 -0.53 19.54 2.23
C LEU A 138 -1.32 20.40 3.21
N GLN A 139 -0.94 21.66 3.37
CA GLN A 139 -1.69 22.61 4.18
C GLN A 139 -3.11 22.80 3.65
N PHE A 140 -3.26 22.99 2.33
CA PHE A 140 -4.56 23.10 1.68
C PHE A 140 -5.46 21.89 1.95
N ILE A 141 -4.93 20.66 1.81
CA ILE A 141 -5.70 19.42 2.06
C ILE A 141 -6.14 19.36 3.52
N ARG A 142 -5.25 19.67 4.47
CA ARG A 142 -5.56 19.65 5.92
C ARG A 142 -6.63 20.67 6.31
N ASP A 143 -6.71 21.79 5.60
CA ASP A 143 -7.71 22.83 5.85
C ASP A 143 -9.12 22.45 5.33
N GLN A 144 -9.24 21.40 4.51
CA GLN A 144 -10.53 20.92 4.01
C GLN A 144 -11.28 20.10 5.08
N PRO A 145 -12.58 20.37 5.33
CA PRO A 145 -13.34 19.69 6.36
C PRO A 145 -13.65 18.23 5.96
N GLN A 146 -13.35 17.29 6.88
CA GLN A 146 -13.61 15.86 6.72
C GLN A 146 -13.00 15.24 5.45
N ILE A 147 -11.88 15.79 4.99
CA ILE A 147 -11.30 15.42 3.70
C ILE A 147 -10.94 13.93 3.60
N LEU A 148 -10.38 13.36 4.66
CA LEU A 148 -10.03 11.94 4.69
C LEU A 148 -11.28 11.07 4.69
N SER A 149 -12.35 11.46 5.39
CA SER A 149 -13.62 10.75 5.31
C SER A 149 -14.18 10.74 3.88
N LYS A 150 -14.01 11.83 3.12
CA LYS A 150 -14.45 11.95 1.73
C LYS A 150 -13.58 11.12 0.78
N ILE A 151 -12.26 11.12 0.95
CA ILE A 151 -11.34 10.23 0.22
C ILE A 151 -11.68 8.76 0.52
N LEU A 152 -11.86 8.42 1.80
CA LEU A 152 -12.18 7.07 2.24
C LEU A 152 -13.55 6.61 1.76
N LYS A 153 -14.50 7.52 1.50
CA LYS A 153 -15.78 7.18 0.84
C LYS A 153 -15.48 6.43 -0.45
N HIS A 154 -14.65 7.03 -1.31
CA HIS A 154 -14.33 6.57 -2.67
C HIS A 154 -13.10 5.67 -2.78
N ILE A 155 -12.63 5.05 -1.69
CA ILE A 155 -11.37 4.31 -1.68
C ILE A 155 -11.36 3.11 -2.62
N SER A 156 -12.53 2.58 -2.99
CA SER A 156 -12.66 1.54 -4.01
C SER A 156 -12.21 1.99 -5.41
N SER A 157 -12.14 3.30 -5.66
CA SER A 157 -11.56 3.87 -6.88
C SER A 157 -10.03 3.90 -6.76
N SER A 158 -9.34 3.07 -7.55
CA SER A 158 -7.86 2.99 -7.56
C SER A 158 -7.15 4.35 -7.64
N PRO A 159 -7.56 5.31 -8.49
CA PRO A 159 -6.98 6.66 -8.49
C PRO A 159 -7.13 7.42 -7.15
N ILE A 160 -8.23 7.22 -6.42
CA ILE A 160 -8.44 7.91 -5.15
C ILE A 160 -7.61 7.26 -4.04
N ALA A 161 -7.48 5.93 -4.05
CA ALA A 161 -6.57 5.22 -3.16
C ALA A 161 -5.11 5.66 -3.35
N GLU A 162 -4.70 5.96 -4.59
CA GLU A 162 -3.36 6.44 -4.89
C GLU A 162 -3.02 7.78 -4.21
N ILE A 163 -4.00 8.69 -4.05
CA ILE A 163 -3.81 9.93 -3.29
C ILE A 163 -3.49 9.61 -1.83
N LEU A 164 -4.22 8.67 -1.20
CA LEU A 164 -3.95 8.25 0.17
C LEU A 164 -2.55 7.62 0.30
N LEU A 165 -2.17 6.76 -0.63
CA LEU A 165 -0.84 6.14 -0.66
C LEU A 165 0.26 7.20 -0.84
N LYS A 166 0.05 8.20 -1.70
CA LYS A 166 0.97 9.32 -1.88
C LYS A 166 1.15 10.13 -0.60
N LEU A 167 0.08 10.38 0.15
CA LEU A 167 0.16 11.05 1.46
C LEU A 167 0.97 10.24 2.48
N ILE A 168 0.88 8.91 2.45
CA ILE A 168 1.67 8.04 3.34
C ILE A 168 3.14 8.02 2.90
N SER A 169 3.41 7.98 1.59
CA SER A 169 4.76 7.85 1.03
C SER A 169 5.65 9.07 1.24
N ILE A 170 5.06 10.25 1.50
CA ILE A 170 5.79 11.51 1.72
C ILE A 170 6.24 11.69 3.18
N ASN A 171 5.93 10.77 4.08
CA ASN A 171 6.23 10.87 5.52
C ASN A 171 7.70 11.20 5.85
N ASP A 172 8.65 10.75 5.04
CA ASP A 172 10.07 10.96 5.32
C ASP A 172 10.58 12.35 4.90
N ARG A 173 9.71 13.20 4.31
CA ARG A 173 10.04 14.60 3.97
C ARG A 173 9.80 15.50 5.17
N GLU A 174 10.76 16.39 5.48
CA GLU A 174 10.67 17.29 6.65
C GLU A 174 9.42 18.19 6.59
N GLU A 175 8.98 18.55 5.38
CA GLU A 175 7.81 19.37 5.13
C GLU A 175 6.49 18.63 5.40
N ALA A 176 6.51 17.29 5.43
CA ALA A 176 5.36 16.44 5.71
C ALA A 176 5.34 15.89 7.14
N ASN A 177 6.18 16.42 8.03
CA ASN A 177 6.18 16.03 9.44
C ASN A 177 4.77 16.07 10.06
N GLY A 178 4.42 15.05 10.83
CA GLY A 178 3.11 14.92 11.46
C GLY A 178 2.02 14.30 10.57
N ILE A 179 2.33 13.89 9.33
CA ILE A 179 1.31 13.35 8.41
C ILE A 179 0.74 12.02 8.88
N ILE A 180 1.58 11.14 9.42
CA ILE A 180 1.15 9.84 9.93
C ILE A 180 0.27 10.01 11.17
N GLU A 181 0.65 10.90 12.08
CA GLU A 181 -0.13 11.24 13.27
C GLU A 181 -1.50 11.83 12.91
N TRP A 182 -1.56 12.67 11.87
CA TRP A 182 -2.81 13.20 11.35
C TRP A 182 -3.71 12.09 10.77
N LEU A 183 -3.15 11.18 9.96
CA LEU A 183 -3.90 10.05 9.40
C LEU A 183 -4.44 9.10 10.51
N GLN A 184 -3.68 8.92 11.59
CA GLN A 184 -4.13 8.17 12.76
C GLN A 184 -5.26 8.87 13.52
N GLN A 185 -5.15 10.18 13.75
CA GLN A 185 -6.19 10.98 14.42
C GLN A 185 -7.53 10.92 13.68
N GLU A 186 -7.47 10.87 12.35
CA GLU A 186 -8.62 10.77 11.45
C GLU A 186 -9.10 9.32 11.25
N LYS A 187 -8.49 8.35 11.97
CA LYS A 187 -8.92 6.95 12.03
C LYS A 187 -8.98 6.27 10.67
N VAL A 188 -7.97 6.50 9.83
CA VAL A 188 -7.87 5.87 8.49
C VAL A 188 -7.88 4.34 8.60
N ILE A 189 -7.01 3.75 9.42
CA ILE A 189 -6.92 2.29 9.57
C ILE A 189 -8.22 1.68 10.15
N PRO A 190 -8.79 2.18 11.27
CA PRO A 190 -10.08 1.71 11.75
C PRO A 190 -11.20 1.79 10.70
N SER A 191 -11.24 2.87 9.91
CA SER A 191 -12.26 3.07 8.88
C SER A 191 -12.12 2.07 7.73
N LEU A 192 -10.88 1.79 7.28
CA LEU A 192 -10.62 0.76 6.29
C LEU A 192 -11.00 -0.62 6.81
N VAL A 193 -10.56 -0.99 8.02
CA VAL A 193 -10.86 -2.29 8.60
C VAL A 193 -12.36 -2.48 8.85
N SER A 194 -13.10 -1.41 9.15
CA SER A 194 -14.57 -1.48 9.28
C SER A 194 -15.27 -1.93 8.01
N ARG A 195 -14.67 -1.73 6.83
CA ARG A 195 -15.20 -2.14 5.52
C ARG A 195 -15.00 -3.62 5.21
N PHE A 196 -14.41 -4.41 6.11
CA PHE A 196 -14.49 -5.88 6.07
C PHE A 196 -15.81 -6.44 6.63
N ASP A 197 -16.75 -5.57 7.02
CA ASP A 197 -18.08 -5.97 7.47
C ASP A 197 -18.70 -6.97 6.49
N PRO A 198 -19.02 -8.20 6.93
CA PRO A 198 -19.46 -9.29 6.06
C PRO A 198 -20.85 -9.07 5.42
N TYR A 199 -21.52 -7.94 5.68
CA TYR A 199 -22.68 -7.48 4.93
C TYR A 199 -22.32 -6.67 3.66
N LEU A 200 -21.07 -6.24 3.52
CA LEU A 200 -20.54 -5.59 2.31
C LEU A 200 -20.13 -6.65 1.27
N ASP A 201 -20.03 -6.24 0.02
CA ASP A 201 -19.76 -7.11 -1.12
C ASP A 201 -18.26 -7.49 -1.27
N ASP A 202 -18.00 -8.52 -2.07
CA ASP A 202 -16.64 -9.06 -2.28
C ASP A 202 -15.69 -8.09 -2.99
N GLU A 203 -16.21 -7.20 -3.84
CA GLU A 203 -15.39 -6.19 -4.52
C GLU A 203 -14.90 -5.15 -3.51
N THR A 204 -15.78 -4.70 -2.61
CA THR A 204 -15.39 -3.85 -1.47
C THR A 204 -14.30 -4.49 -0.63
N HIS A 205 -14.46 -5.76 -0.23
CA HIS A 205 -13.44 -6.46 0.57
C HIS A 205 -12.10 -6.59 -0.16
N THR A 206 -12.13 -6.90 -1.46
CA THR A 206 -10.93 -7.01 -2.31
C THR A 206 -10.20 -5.67 -2.37
N ASN A 207 -10.91 -4.58 -2.65
CA ASN A 207 -10.33 -3.24 -2.78
C ASN A 207 -9.69 -2.77 -1.47
N ILE A 208 -10.33 -3.04 -0.33
CA ILE A 208 -9.82 -2.67 0.98
C ILE A 208 -8.61 -3.52 1.38
N ALA A 209 -8.63 -4.83 1.10
CA ALA A 209 -7.46 -5.67 1.33
C ALA A 209 -6.26 -5.20 0.52
N ASN A 210 -6.43 -4.93 -0.77
CA ASN A 210 -5.37 -4.39 -1.62
C ASN A 210 -4.87 -3.04 -1.08
N THR A 211 -5.77 -2.13 -0.70
CA THR A 211 -5.39 -0.84 -0.12
C THR A 211 -4.57 -1.00 1.16
N LEU A 212 -4.96 -1.89 2.08
CA LEU A 212 -4.21 -2.12 3.32
C LEU A 212 -2.84 -2.77 3.05
N ILE A 213 -2.76 -3.67 2.07
CA ILE A 213 -1.50 -4.27 1.61
C ILE A 213 -0.59 -3.20 1.00
N ASP A 214 -1.14 -2.29 0.19
CA ASP A 214 -0.38 -1.18 -0.40
C ASP A 214 0.09 -0.19 0.67
N ILE A 215 -0.75 0.12 1.68
CA ILE A 215 -0.35 0.91 2.86
C ILE A 215 0.80 0.20 3.57
N ASN A 216 0.67 -1.10 3.82
CA ASN A 216 1.72 -1.88 4.45
C ASN A 216 3.00 -1.87 3.61
N SER A 217 2.94 -1.97 2.28
CA SER A 217 4.10 -1.91 1.39
C SER A 217 4.80 -0.54 1.41
N VAL A 218 4.05 0.54 1.17
CA VAL A 218 4.56 1.92 1.09
C VAL A 218 5.19 2.37 2.40
N SER A 219 4.66 1.89 3.52
CA SER A 219 5.16 2.24 4.86
C SER A 219 6.60 1.78 5.13
N TYR A 220 7.18 0.95 4.26
CA TYR A 220 8.53 0.41 4.39
C TYR A 220 9.46 0.82 3.23
N THR A 221 8.94 1.49 2.20
CA THR A 221 9.73 1.95 1.05
C THR A 221 10.38 3.30 1.31
N SER A 222 11.64 3.47 0.89
CA SER A 222 12.32 4.76 0.90
C SER A 222 11.74 5.72 -0.18
N PRO A 223 11.64 7.04 0.06
CA PRO A 223 10.96 7.99 -0.83
C PRO A 223 11.59 8.10 -2.22
N LEU A 224 12.92 7.88 -2.33
CA LEU A 224 13.66 7.97 -3.59
C LEU A 224 13.19 6.97 -4.66
N LEU A 225 12.47 5.90 -4.27
CA LEU A 225 11.99 4.84 -5.17
C LEU A 225 10.47 4.89 -5.42
N THR A 226 9.71 5.56 -4.55
CA THR A 226 8.24 5.61 -4.66
C THR A 226 7.77 6.37 -5.90
N THR A 227 8.52 7.37 -6.35
CA THR A 227 8.23 8.12 -7.58
C THR A 227 8.34 7.26 -8.83
N ASP A 228 9.26 6.29 -8.89
CA ASP A 228 9.43 5.39 -10.05
C ASP A 228 8.40 4.26 -10.06
N LEU A 229 7.93 3.82 -8.89
CA LEU A 229 6.86 2.81 -8.77
C LEU A 229 5.47 3.37 -9.12
N LEU A 230 5.15 4.59 -8.66
CA LEU A 230 3.87 5.25 -8.95
C LEU A 230 3.81 5.84 -10.37
N SER A 231 4.96 6.09 -11.02
CA SER A 231 5.00 6.57 -12.41
C SER A 231 4.92 5.47 -13.47
N GLY A 232 4.74 4.20 -13.08
CA GLY A 232 4.52 3.08 -14.01
C GLY A 232 5.76 2.71 -14.86
N ASN A 233 6.96 3.08 -14.43
CA ASN A 233 8.19 2.90 -15.22
C ASN A 233 8.89 1.55 -15.01
N ILE A 234 8.34 0.62 -14.21
CA ILE A 234 9.00 -0.67 -13.90
C ILE A 234 8.00 -1.83 -13.90
N ASP A 235 8.22 -2.80 -14.80
CA ASP A 235 7.62 -4.13 -14.76
C ASP A 235 8.36 -5.02 -13.75
N GLY A 236 7.66 -5.52 -12.72
CA GLY A 236 8.17 -6.59 -11.84
C GLY A 236 8.34 -6.20 -10.37
N VAL A 237 7.21 -6.10 -9.66
CA VAL A 237 7.10 -5.78 -8.22
C VAL A 237 7.92 -6.71 -7.31
N ASN A 238 8.19 -7.95 -7.73
CA ASN A 238 8.74 -8.99 -6.86
C ASN A 238 10.28 -9.06 -6.79
N SER A 239 11.02 -8.42 -7.70
CA SER A 239 12.49 -8.61 -7.79
C SER A 239 13.33 -7.45 -7.22
N PHE A 240 12.72 -6.32 -6.83
CA PHE A 240 13.43 -5.12 -6.37
C PHE A 240 13.20 -4.75 -4.90
N LEU A 241 12.28 -5.42 -4.20
CA LEU A 241 11.96 -5.14 -2.79
C LEU A 241 13.11 -5.45 -1.81
N SER A 242 14.14 -6.20 -2.22
CA SER A 242 15.25 -6.60 -1.34
C SER A 242 16.30 -5.52 -1.08
N THR A 243 16.36 -4.44 -1.88
CA THR A 243 17.58 -3.62 -1.95
C THR A 243 17.47 -2.23 -1.33
N SER A 244 16.31 -1.80 -0.79
CA SER A 244 16.15 -0.39 -0.34
C SER A 244 15.09 -0.12 0.74
N ILE A 245 14.87 -1.06 1.68
CA ILE A 245 14.02 -0.83 2.86
C ILE A 245 14.77 0.04 3.87
N THR A 246 14.30 1.27 4.11
CA THR A 246 14.87 2.22 5.09
C THR A 246 14.11 2.26 6.42
N ASN A 247 12.80 2.02 6.43
CA ASN A 247 11.94 2.08 7.62
C ASN A 247 11.68 0.69 8.20
N PHE A 248 12.49 0.33 9.20
CA PHE A 248 12.40 -0.95 9.90
C PHE A 248 11.11 -1.04 10.74
N GLY A 249 10.29 -2.06 10.50
CA GLY A 249 9.02 -2.27 11.20
C GLY A 249 7.88 -1.34 10.79
N GLY A 250 7.98 -0.64 9.66
CA GLY A 250 6.92 0.23 9.12
C GLY A 250 6.71 1.55 9.89
N ASN A 251 5.63 2.26 9.57
CA ASN A 251 5.21 3.48 10.26
C ASN A 251 4.10 3.19 11.30
N ALA A 252 3.65 4.23 12.00
CA ALA A 252 2.66 4.09 13.08
C ALA A 252 1.28 3.59 12.58
N LEU A 253 0.92 3.75 11.30
CA LEU A 253 -0.32 3.18 10.74
C LEU A 253 -0.24 1.66 10.67
N VAL A 254 0.91 1.11 10.30
CA VAL A 254 1.13 -0.35 10.31
C VAL A 254 1.11 -0.87 11.74
N ASP A 255 1.68 -0.14 12.70
CA ASP A 255 1.58 -0.48 14.12
C ASP A 255 0.13 -0.47 14.63
N GLU A 256 -0.70 0.49 14.18
CA GLU A 256 -2.14 0.50 14.46
C GLU A 256 -2.86 -0.70 13.83
N LEU A 257 -2.53 -1.07 12.58
CA LEU A 257 -3.11 -2.22 11.90
C LEU A 257 -2.80 -3.56 12.59
N LYS A 258 -1.62 -3.67 13.21
CA LYS A 258 -1.21 -4.84 14.02
C LYS A 258 -1.78 -4.82 15.44
N SER A 259 -2.38 -3.70 15.86
CA SER A 259 -2.84 -3.52 17.23
C SER A 259 -4.02 -4.44 17.56
N LYS A 260 -4.10 -4.85 18.84
CA LYS A 260 -5.16 -5.73 19.34
C LYS A 260 -6.59 -5.32 18.91
N PRO A 261 -7.07 -4.08 19.12
CA PRO A 261 -8.46 -3.74 18.79
C PRO A 261 -8.77 -3.87 17.29
N ILE A 262 -7.79 -3.55 16.42
CA ILE A 262 -7.96 -3.65 14.97
C ILE A 262 -7.97 -5.10 14.51
N VAL A 263 -7.04 -5.91 15.00
CA VAL A 263 -6.98 -7.34 14.65
C VAL A 263 -8.20 -8.08 15.23
N GLU A 264 -8.67 -7.75 16.43
CA GLU A 264 -9.91 -8.31 17.01
C GLU A 264 -11.13 -7.98 16.15
N GLN A 265 -11.24 -6.75 15.65
CA GLN A 265 -12.32 -6.36 14.75
C GLN A 265 -12.25 -7.14 13.43
N LEU A 266 -11.08 -7.19 12.79
CA LEU A 266 -10.87 -7.90 11.53
C LEU A 266 -11.19 -9.40 11.68
N VAL A 267 -10.63 -10.06 12.68
CA VAL A 267 -10.88 -11.48 12.98
C VAL A 267 -12.35 -11.71 13.35
N GLY A 268 -13.00 -10.75 14.01
CA GLY A 268 -14.43 -10.76 14.27
C GLY A 268 -15.26 -10.88 12.99
N TYR A 269 -14.97 -10.04 11.98
CA TYR A 269 -15.64 -10.11 10.67
C TYR A 269 -15.31 -11.40 9.90
N MET A 270 -14.05 -11.84 9.92
CA MET A 270 -13.61 -13.08 9.26
C MET A 270 -14.35 -14.32 9.78
N LEU A 271 -14.68 -14.32 11.08
CA LEU A 271 -15.28 -15.46 11.76
C LEU A 271 -16.80 -15.36 11.92
N ASP A 272 -17.45 -14.39 11.27
CA ASP A 272 -18.92 -14.30 11.28
C ASP A 272 -19.54 -15.53 10.57
N GLU A 273 -20.54 -16.17 11.18
CA GLU A 273 -21.15 -17.41 10.65
C GLU A 273 -22.41 -17.16 9.80
N LYS A 274 -23.01 -15.97 9.90
CA LYS A 274 -24.39 -15.72 9.43
C LYS A 274 -24.45 -14.76 8.27
N ALA A 275 -23.51 -13.83 8.18
CA ALA A 275 -23.51 -12.78 7.20
C ALA A 275 -23.23 -13.33 5.79
N PRO A 276 -23.86 -12.74 4.74
CA PRO A 276 -23.89 -13.29 3.40
C PRO A 276 -22.50 -13.39 2.76
N ASN A 277 -21.62 -12.42 3.01
CA ASN A 277 -20.28 -12.35 2.43
C ASN A 277 -19.18 -12.68 3.46
N SER A 278 -19.52 -13.41 4.52
CA SER A 278 -18.57 -13.80 5.58
C SER A 278 -17.39 -14.64 5.08
N THR A 279 -17.55 -15.42 4.02
CA THR A 279 -16.45 -16.11 3.33
C THR A 279 -15.50 -15.11 2.67
N SER A 280 -16.02 -14.03 2.08
CA SER A 280 -15.21 -13.00 1.44
C SER A 280 -14.39 -12.23 2.48
N SER A 281 -15.01 -11.81 3.60
CA SER A 281 -14.30 -11.18 4.73
C SER A 281 -13.19 -12.08 5.28
N LEU A 282 -13.44 -13.40 5.39
CA LEU A 282 -12.43 -14.38 5.79
C LEU A 282 -11.25 -14.43 4.81
N ILE A 283 -11.52 -14.54 3.51
CA ILE A 283 -10.49 -14.70 2.48
C ILE A 283 -9.58 -13.46 2.42
N HIS A 284 -10.19 -12.29 2.34
CA HIS A 284 -9.46 -11.03 2.18
C HIS A 284 -8.81 -10.57 3.49
N GLY A 285 -9.48 -10.76 4.63
CA GLY A 285 -8.88 -10.50 5.95
C GLY A 285 -7.69 -11.42 6.25
N THR A 286 -7.78 -12.70 5.85
CA THR A 286 -6.64 -13.63 5.95
C THR A 286 -5.47 -13.17 5.08
N THR A 287 -5.75 -12.64 3.88
CA THR A 287 -4.72 -12.14 2.96
C THR A 287 -3.95 -10.97 3.58
N VAL A 288 -4.65 -10.03 4.23
CA VAL A 288 -4.02 -8.91 4.96
C VAL A 288 -3.16 -9.41 6.12
N ILE A 289 -3.65 -10.36 6.93
CA ILE A 289 -2.88 -10.92 8.05
C ILE A 289 -1.63 -11.66 7.56
N ILE A 290 -1.74 -12.44 6.49
CA ILE A 290 -0.61 -13.12 5.85
C ILE A 290 0.43 -12.11 5.37
N ASP A 291 0.00 -11.02 4.72
CA ASP A 291 0.90 -9.96 4.25
C ASP A 291 1.65 -9.29 5.41
N LEU A 292 0.97 -9.00 6.53
CA LEU A 292 1.61 -8.46 7.74
C LEU A 292 2.68 -9.41 8.31
N ILE A 293 2.38 -10.71 8.40
CA ILE A 293 3.33 -11.71 8.89
C ILE A 293 4.53 -11.84 7.94
N ARG A 294 4.30 -11.93 6.63
CA ARG A 294 5.36 -12.05 5.63
C ARG A 294 6.26 -10.83 5.60
N ARG A 295 5.67 -9.63 5.69
CA ARG A 295 6.45 -8.39 5.75
C ARG A 295 7.34 -8.35 6.98
N TYR A 296 6.80 -8.78 8.11
CA TYR A 296 7.53 -8.91 9.35
C TYR A 296 8.68 -9.94 9.28
N CYS A 297 8.46 -11.10 8.66
CA CYS A 297 9.53 -12.06 8.39
C CYS A 297 10.65 -11.41 7.55
N GLY A 298 10.29 -10.63 6.54
CA GLY A 298 11.24 -9.87 5.73
C GLY A 298 12.08 -8.87 6.54
N ASP A 299 11.51 -8.21 7.57
CA ASP A 299 12.29 -7.33 8.46
C ASP A 299 13.35 -8.12 9.26
N ILE A 300 13.01 -9.32 9.74
CA ILE A 300 13.96 -10.18 10.47
C ILE A 300 15.11 -10.58 9.53
N GLU A 301 14.79 -11.09 8.35
CA GLU A 301 15.80 -11.48 7.35
C GLU A 301 16.68 -10.28 6.94
N GLN A 302 16.11 -9.08 6.84
CA GLN A 302 16.88 -7.87 6.56
C GLN A 302 17.83 -7.51 7.72
N ALA A 303 17.39 -7.65 8.97
CA ALA A 303 18.27 -7.45 10.13
C ALA A 303 19.39 -8.48 10.17
N GLU A 304 19.10 -9.75 9.87
CA GLU A 304 20.12 -10.81 9.73
C GLU A 304 21.14 -10.45 8.68
N TYR A 305 20.67 -10.02 7.50
CA TYR A 305 21.54 -9.60 6.41
C TYR A 305 22.46 -8.45 6.82
N LYS A 306 21.92 -7.39 7.45
CA LYS A 306 22.72 -6.25 7.94
C LYS A 306 23.73 -6.67 9.00
N GLN A 307 23.33 -7.55 9.93
CA GLN A 307 24.24 -8.06 10.96
C GLN A 307 25.38 -8.90 10.33
N HIS A 308 25.06 -9.78 9.38
CA HIS A 308 26.06 -10.59 8.69
C HIS A 308 27.05 -9.73 7.89
N GLN A 309 26.59 -8.68 7.21
CA GLN A 309 27.47 -7.73 6.53
C GLN A 309 28.44 -7.06 7.52
N TYR A 310 27.94 -6.65 8.68
CA TYR A 310 28.76 -6.06 9.73
C TYR A 310 29.81 -7.03 10.26
N ASP A 311 29.41 -8.25 10.62
CA ASP A 311 30.33 -9.23 11.18
C ASP A 311 31.39 -9.66 10.16
N HIS A 312 31.01 -9.82 8.89
CA HIS A 312 31.95 -10.10 7.81
C HIS A 312 32.94 -8.95 7.60
N PHE A 313 32.47 -7.70 7.59
CA PHE A 313 33.34 -6.53 7.47
C PHE A 313 34.33 -6.44 8.63
N GLN A 314 33.88 -6.67 9.86
CA GLN A 314 34.77 -6.71 11.04
C GLN A 314 35.85 -7.80 10.92
N GLN A 315 35.49 -8.99 10.43
CA GLN A 315 36.45 -10.07 10.23
C GLN A 315 37.49 -9.76 9.16
N GLU A 316 37.09 -9.15 8.04
CA GLU A 316 38.01 -8.76 6.96
C GLU A 316 38.91 -7.59 7.36
N MET A 317 38.39 -6.59 8.08
CA MET A 317 39.20 -5.52 8.65
C MET A 317 40.31 -6.04 9.58
N MET A 318 40.00 -7.05 10.41
CA MET A 318 41.01 -7.66 11.28
C MET A 318 42.11 -8.44 10.53
N LYS A 319 41.87 -8.83 9.27
CA LYS A 319 42.85 -9.53 8.43
C LYS A 319 43.76 -8.57 7.66
N ASP A 320 43.22 -7.46 7.14
CA ASP A 320 43.98 -6.45 6.38
C ASP A 320 43.47 -5.02 6.64
N GLU A 321 43.94 -4.41 7.73
CA GLU A 321 43.51 -3.06 8.15
C GLU A 321 43.76 -1.99 7.09
N ASN A 322 44.81 -2.13 6.27
CA ASN A 322 45.20 -1.12 5.29
C ASN A 322 44.26 -1.10 4.08
N GLN A 323 43.66 -2.23 3.71
CA GLN A 323 42.71 -2.31 2.59
C GLN A 323 41.36 -1.66 2.89
N TYR A 324 40.96 -1.63 4.16
CA TYR A 324 39.63 -1.20 4.59
C TYR A 324 39.60 0.16 5.32
N GLN A 325 40.74 0.85 5.44
CA GLN A 325 40.86 2.13 6.15
C GLN A 325 39.96 3.25 5.60
N ASP A 326 39.72 3.28 4.29
CA ASP A 326 38.88 4.28 3.60
C ASP A 326 37.45 3.78 3.28
N ILE A 327 37.10 2.55 3.70
CA ILE A 327 35.79 1.97 3.44
C ILE A 327 34.87 2.22 4.63
N VAL A 328 33.70 2.84 4.37
CA VAL A 328 32.69 3.07 5.41
C VAL A 328 32.13 1.72 5.87
N PRO A 329 32.17 1.41 7.19
CA PRO A 329 31.62 0.16 7.69
C PRO A 329 30.11 0.10 7.46
N PRO A 330 29.56 -1.09 7.13
CA PRO A 330 28.12 -1.29 7.17
C PRO A 330 27.60 -1.04 8.60
N THR A 331 26.36 -0.60 8.73
CA THR A 331 25.75 -0.34 10.04
C THR A 331 24.97 -1.56 10.52
N PRO A 332 25.27 -2.09 11.73
CA PRO A 332 24.49 -3.20 12.28
C PRO A 332 23.10 -2.71 12.71
N PRO A 333 22.12 -3.61 12.87
CA PRO A 333 20.82 -3.24 13.41
C PRO A 333 20.96 -2.65 14.82
N THR A 334 20.20 -1.58 15.06
CA THR A 334 20.21 -0.86 16.34
C THR A 334 19.37 -1.57 17.40
N LYS A 335 19.61 -1.28 18.68
CA LYS A 335 18.79 -1.83 19.78
C LYS A 335 17.31 -1.48 19.67
N ALA A 336 17.00 -0.23 19.30
CA ALA A 336 15.62 0.21 19.11
C ALA A 336 14.91 -0.59 18.00
N GLN A 337 15.63 -1.02 16.96
CA GLN A 337 15.10 -1.88 15.90
C GLN A 337 14.79 -3.29 16.42
N PHE A 338 15.65 -3.87 17.25
CA PHE A 338 15.40 -5.16 17.91
C PHE A 338 14.23 -5.10 18.90
N GLU A 339 14.17 -4.06 19.72
CA GLU A 339 13.04 -3.80 20.62
C GLU A 339 11.72 -3.75 19.84
N LYS A 340 11.68 -3.01 18.72
CA LYS A 340 10.49 -2.93 17.86
C LYS A 340 10.07 -4.29 17.30
N LEU A 341 11.00 -5.09 16.80
CA LEU A 341 10.70 -6.45 16.32
C LEU A 341 10.12 -7.32 17.42
N SER A 342 10.74 -7.33 18.61
CA SER A 342 10.34 -8.21 19.73
C SER A 342 8.89 -8.06 20.20
N LEU A 343 8.20 -6.98 19.80
CA LEU A 343 6.83 -6.67 20.18
C LEU A 343 5.83 -6.57 19.02
N ALA A 344 6.30 -6.46 17.77
CA ALA A 344 5.49 -5.98 16.65
C ALA A 344 4.26 -6.84 16.30
N LEU A 345 4.33 -8.16 16.52
CA LEU A 345 3.24 -9.10 16.18
C LEU A 345 2.52 -9.69 17.40
N ASN A 346 2.83 -9.26 18.62
CA ASN A 346 2.33 -9.91 19.83
C ASN A 346 0.81 -9.90 19.91
N ASP A 347 0.22 -8.73 19.67
CA ASP A 347 -1.23 -8.56 19.66
C ASP A 347 -1.89 -9.42 18.57
N LEU A 348 -1.33 -9.41 17.36
CA LEU A 348 -1.83 -10.18 16.23
C LEU A 348 -1.83 -11.68 16.55
N LEU A 349 -0.69 -12.23 16.99
CA LEU A 349 -0.58 -13.65 17.34
C LEU A 349 -1.47 -14.02 18.53
N ASN A 350 -1.59 -13.14 19.51
CA ASN A 350 -2.47 -13.36 20.66
C ASN A 350 -3.94 -13.51 20.22
N VAL A 351 -4.43 -12.62 19.35
CA VAL A 351 -5.79 -12.67 18.82
C VAL A 351 -6.03 -13.91 17.96
N LEU A 352 -5.08 -14.26 17.07
CA LEU A 352 -5.15 -15.49 16.29
C LEU A 352 -5.19 -16.72 17.20
N GLY A 353 -4.30 -16.80 18.19
CA GLY A 353 -4.23 -17.90 19.14
C GLY A 353 -5.49 -18.03 20.01
N ASN A 354 -6.20 -16.93 20.30
CA ASN A 354 -7.47 -16.96 21.04
C ASN A 354 -8.65 -17.42 20.19
N ASN A 355 -8.57 -17.29 18.86
CA ASN A 355 -9.62 -17.68 17.93
C ASN A 355 -9.30 -18.98 17.16
N LEU A 356 -8.21 -19.67 17.51
CA LEU A 356 -7.73 -20.86 16.80
C LEU A 356 -8.79 -21.97 16.69
N GLU A 357 -9.65 -22.13 17.71
CA GLU A 357 -10.78 -23.07 17.69
C GLU A 357 -11.76 -22.83 16.53
N LYS A 358 -12.03 -21.56 16.23
CA LYS A 358 -12.95 -21.19 15.16
C LYS A 358 -12.31 -21.39 13.79
N PHE A 359 -11.02 -21.11 13.66
CA PHE A 359 -10.26 -21.42 12.44
C PHE A 359 -10.18 -22.94 12.19
N GLU A 360 -9.93 -23.72 13.24
CA GLU A 360 -10.02 -25.19 13.20
C GLU A 360 -11.40 -25.65 12.73
N TYR A 361 -12.47 -25.09 13.31
CA TYR A 361 -13.83 -25.42 12.90
C TYR A 361 -14.06 -25.14 11.41
N LEU A 362 -13.55 -24.04 10.87
CA LEU A 362 -13.66 -23.70 9.44
C LEU A 362 -12.88 -24.64 8.51
N LEU A 363 -11.77 -25.23 8.97
CA LEU A 363 -11.08 -26.27 8.22
C LEU A 363 -11.95 -27.52 8.05
N LEU A 364 -12.76 -27.86 9.06
CA LEU A 364 -13.64 -29.03 9.02
C LEU A 364 -14.98 -28.70 8.33
N HIS A 365 -15.51 -27.52 8.61
CA HIS A 365 -16.85 -27.05 8.23
C HIS A 365 -16.79 -25.67 7.55
N PRO A 366 -16.33 -25.59 6.29
CA PRO A 366 -16.29 -24.34 5.54
C PRO A 366 -17.69 -23.82 5.24
N LYS A 367 -17.89 -22.50 5.31
CA LYS A 367 -19.19 -21.83 5.16
C LYS A 367 -19.68 -21.86 3.71
N SER A 368 -18.75 -21.80 2.76
CA SER A 368 -19.01 -21.71 1.32
C SER A 368 -19.40 -23.04 0.66
N ILE A 369 -19.20 -24.18 1.32
CA ILE A 369 -19.42 -25.50 0.73
C ILE A 369 -20.76 -26.05 1.15
N THR A 370 -21.71 -26.05 0.21
CA THR A 370 -23.08 -26.52 0.43
C THR A 370 -23.29 -28.00 0.11
N GLY A 371 -22.31 -28.65 -0.52
CA GLY A 371 -22.34 -30.08 -0.83
C GLY A 371 -21.39 -30.49 -1.95
N PRO A 372 -21.47 -31.75 -2.41
CA PRO A 372 -20.71 -32.23 -3.55
C PRO A 372 -21.09 -31.51 -4.85
N VAL A 373 -20.09 -31.25 -5.70
CA VAL A 373 -20.28 -30.68 -7.03
C VAL A 373 -20.11 -31.80 -8.08
N PRO A 374 -21.00 -31.89 -9.08
CA PRO A 374 -20.88 -32.92 -10.12
C PRO A 374 -19.68 -32.64 -11.02
N THR A 375 -18.81 -33.63 -11.17
CA THR A 375 -17.64 -33.57 -12.06
C THR A 375 -17.64 -34.76 -13.02
N THR A 376 -16.71 -34.76 -13.99
CA THR A 376 -16.53 -35.87 -14.94
C THR A 376 -16.10 -37.19 -14.28
N ILE A 377 -15.63 -37.14 -13.04
CA ILE A 377 -15.22 -38.31 -12.24
C ILE A 377 -16.23 -38.67 -11.14
N GLY A 378 -17.38 -38.00 -11.10
CA GLY A 378 -18.44 -38.18 -10.09
C GLY A 378 -18.63 -36.94 -9.22
N ASP A 379 -19.47 -37.06 -8.20
CA ASP A 379 -19.73 -35.98 -7.25
C ASP A 379 -18.55 -35.84 -6.29
N VAL A 380 -17.92 -34.66 -6.29
CA VAL A 380 -16.72 -34.38 -5.49
C VAL A 380 -17.00 -33.16 -4.61
N VAL A 381 -16.70 -33.28 -3.31
CA VAL A 381 -16.71 -32.12 -2.40
C VAL A 381 -15.48 -31.28 -2.72
N PRO A 382 -15.61 -29.98 -3.02
CA PRO A 382 -14.44 -29.13 -3.26
C PRO A 382 -13.67 -28.86 -1.96
N LEU A 383 -12.41 -28.44 -2.07
CA LEU A 383 -11.64 -28.01 -0.90
C LEU A 383 -12.26 -26.74 -0.29
N GLY A 384 -12.69 -25.80 -1.14
CA GLY A 384 -13.12 -24.46 -0.75
C GLY A 384 -11.95 -23.52 -0.50
N THR A 385 -12.09 -22.27 -0.92
CA THR A 385 -11.06 -21.23 -0.73
C THR A 385 -10.80 -20.95 0.75
N GLU A 386 -11.82 -21.08 1.60
CA GLU A 386 -11.71 -20.89 3.05
C GLU A 386 -10.70 -21.84 3.69
N ARG A 387 -10.78 -23.14 3.38
CA ARG A 387 -9.84 -24.13 3.91
C ARG A 387 -8.43 -23.81 3.45
N LEU A 388 -8.25 -23.49 2.17
CA LEU A 388 -6.94 -23.13 1.62
C LEU A 388 -6.36 -21.90 2.33
N ARG A 389 -7.14 -20.82 2.50
CA ARG A 389 -6.69 -19.60 3.17
C ARG A 389 -6.33 -19.83 4.64
N VAL A 390 -7.12 -20.62 5.37
CA VAL A 390 -6.80 -20.96 6.76
C VAL A 390 -5.53 -21.82 6.84
N CYS A 391 -5.33 -22.77 5.92
CA CYS A 391 -4.08 -23.53 5.83
C CYS A 391 -2.88 -22.62 5.52
N GLU A 392 -3.02 -21.65 4.60
CA GLU A 392 -1.96 -20.68 4.29
C GLU A 392 -1.61 -19.84 5.53
N LEU A 393 -2.61 -19.34 6.26
CA LEU A 393 -2.39 -18.59 7.50
C LEU A 393 -1.59 -19.41 8.51
N PHE A 394 -1.95 -20.68 8.69
CA PHE A 394 -1.23 -21.58 9.60
C PHE A 394 0.19 -21.86 9.13
N ALA A 395 0.41 -21.99 7.83
CA ALA A 395 1.74 -22.17 7.25
C ALA A 395 2.64 -20.95 7.47
N GLU A 396 2.08 -19.74 7.45
CA GLU A 396 2.83 -18.51 7.74
C GLU A 396 3.15 -18.36 9.23
N VAL A 397 2.24 -18.73 10.14
CA VAL A 397 2.54 -18.76 11.58
C VAL A 397 3.66 -19.76 11.89
N ILE A 398 3.65 -20.94 11.27
CA ILE A 398 4.72 -21.94 11.40
C ILE A 398 6.02 -21.42 10.78
N HIS A 399 5.94 -20.68 9.67
CA HIS A 399 7.12 -20.06 9.06
C HIS A 399 7.78 -19.07 9.99
N LEU A 400 6.99 -18.21 10.61
CA LEU A 400 7.45 -17.26 11.60
C LEU A 400 8.18 -17.99 12.74
N GLN A 401 7.59 -19.07 13.27
CA GLN A 401 8.23 -19.89 14.30
C GLN A 401 9.58 -20.49 13.84
N TYR A 402 9.64 -21.01 12.61
CA TYR A 402 10.87 -21.52 12.02
C TYR A 402 11.94 -20.43 11.96
N LEU A 403 11.61 -19.28 11.37
CA LEU A 403 12.53 -18.15 11.21
C LEU A 403 13.09 -17.71 12.56
N TYR A 404 12.23 -17.61 13.58
CA TYR A 404 12.66 -17.32 14.94
C TYR A 404 13.65 -18.33 15.51
N SER A 405 13.34 -19.62 15.36
CA SER A 405 14.16 -20.69 15.95
C SER A 405 15.49 -20.88 15.21
N SER A 406 15.54 -20.55 13.92
CA SER A 406 16.77 -20.62 13.11
C SER A 406 17.61 -19.35 13.14
N SER A 407 17.04 -18.22 13.58
CA SER A 407 17.68 -16.92 13.51
C SER A 407 18.89 -16.82 14.46
N PRO A 408 20.08 -16.42 13.99
CA PRO A 408 21.20 -16.10 14.87
C PRO A 408 20.95 -14.85 15.72
N LEU A 409 19.90 -14.08 15.41
CA LEU A 409 19.49 -12.89 16.15
C LEU A 409 18.51 -13.20 17.29
N PHE A 410 18.07 -14.45 17.43
CA PHE A 410 17.08 -14.88 18.41
C PHE A 410 17.37 -14.36 19.82
N ASP A 411 18.58 -14.64 20.35
CA ASP A 411 18.97 -14.20 21.69
C ASP A 411 18.91 -12.68 21.85
N ARG A 412 19.32 -11.93 20.82
CA ARG A 412 19.32 -10.45 20.87
C ARG A 412 17.90 -9.88 20.84
N ILE A 413 16.98 -10.53 20.14
CA ILE A 413 15.56 -10.16 20.11
C ILE A 413 14.88 -10.51 21.44
N VAL A 414 15.32 -11.57 22.13
CA VAL A 414 14.73 -12.08 23.38
C VAL A 414 15.16 -11.29 24.62
N PHE A 415 16.45 -10.94 24.74
CA PHE A 415 17.03 -10.46 26.01
C PHE A 415 17.05 -8.93 26.21
N GLU A 416 16.55 -8.12 25.26
CA GLU A 416 16.62 -6.64 25.36
C GLU A 416 15.40 -5.97 26.02
N GLN A 417 14.54 -6.70 26.75
CA GLN A 417 13.44 -6.07 27.51
C GLN A 417 13.96 -5.29 28.73
N LYS A 418 13.56 -4.02 28.86
CA LYS A 418 13.85 -3.18 30.04
C LYS A 418 13.18 -3.73 31.30
N GLU A 419 13.90 -3.73 32.42
CA GLU A 419 13.35 -4.04 33.74
C GLU A 419 12.16 -3.11 34.07
N GLY A 420 10.95 -3.67 34.20
CA GLY A 420 9.80 -2.95 34.78
C GLY A 420 8.46 -3.06 34.01
N GLU A 421 8.46 -3.43 32.73
CA GLU A 421 7.22 -3.68 31.96
C GLU A 421 7.19 -5.13 31.48
N HIS A 422 6.46 -6.00 32.18
CA HIS A 422 6.26 -7.39 31.77
C HIS A 422 5.20 -7.48 30.66
N LYS A 423 5.51 -6.91 29.48
CA LYS A 423 4.77 -7.23 28.25
C LYS A 423 5.31 -8.55 27.72
N ARG A 424 4.40 -9.48 27.47
CA ARG A 424 4.72 -10.79 26.90
C ARG A 424 5.50 -10.59 25.61
N THR A 425 6.63 -11.27 25.45
CA THR A 425 7.48 -11.20 24.25
C THR A 425 6.83 -11.91 23.07
N LEU A 426 7.27 -11.58 21.86
CA LEU A 426 6.87 -12.31 20.65
C LEU A 426 7.21 -13.81 20.74
N VAL A 427 8.33 -14.15 21.36
CA VAL A 427 8.74 -15.55 21.55
C VAL A 427 7.79 -16.30 22.48
N GLU A 428 7.39 -15.69 23.59
CA GLU A 428 6.41 -16.28 24.50
C GLU A 428 5.03 -16.45 23.84
N GLU A 429 4.61 -15.50 23.00
CA GLU A 429 3.39 -15.65 22.20
C GLU A 429 3.53 -16.75 21.13
N LEU A 430 4.69 -16.86 20.46
CA LEU A 430 4.98 -17.93 19.50
C LEU A 430 4.97 -19.32 20.15
N ILE A 431 5.56 -19.46 21.34
CA ILE A 431 5.49 -20.71 22.09
C ILE A 431 4.02 -21.04 22.41
N THR A 432 3.25 -20.06 22.87
CA THR A 432 1.84 -20.26 23.24
C THR A 432 0.98 -20.69 22.06
N ILE A 433 1.12 -20.02 20.91
CA ILE A 433 0.35 -20.38 19.72
C ILE A 433 0.78 -21.76 19.20
N THR A 434 2.07 -22.11 19.28
CA THR A 434 2.59 -23.43 18.91
C THR A 434 2.01 -24.54 19.80
N ASP A 435 1.96 -24.31 21.11
CA ASP A 435 1.36 -25.26 22.06
C ASP A 435 -0.11 -25.49 21.71
N LYS A 436 -0.86 -24.41 21.45
CA LYS A 436 -2.27 -24.49 21.01
C LYS A 436 -2.42 -25.23 19.67
N PHE A 437 -1.52 -25.01 18.70
CA PHE A 437 -1.51 -25.72 17.42
C PHE A 437 -1.33 -27.23 17.62
N THR A 438 -0.45 -27.61 18.56
CA THR A 438 -0.15 -29.00 18.91
C THR A 438 -1.33 -29.65 19.63
N GLU A 439 -1.87 -29.00 20.66
CA GLU A 439 -3.03 -29.49 21.43
C GLU A 439 -4.24 -29.78 20.54
N ARG A 440 -4.48 -28.91 19.56
CA ARG A 440 -5.61 -29.02 18.62
C ARG A 440 -5.30 -29.86 17.38
N LYS A 441 -4.09 -30.39 17.24
CA LYS A 441 -3.69 -31.24 16.11
C LYS A 441 -3.87 -30.55 14.75
N MET A 442 -3.51 -29.26 14.66
CA MET A 442 -3.65 -28.46 13.44
C MET A 442 -2.92 -29.10 12.24
N LEU A 443 -1.66 -29.52 12.42
CA LEU A 443 -0.87 -30.15 11.37
C LEU A 443 -1.50 -31.48 10.89
N PRO A 444 -1.88 -32.43 11.79
CA PRO A 444 -2.64 -33.61 11.38
C PRO A 444 -3.92 -33.30 10.59
N ILE A 445 -4.67 -32.24 10.94
CA ILE A 445 -5.86 -31.84 10.18
C ILE A 445 -5.46 -31.40 8.77
N CYS A 446 -4.47 -30.52 8.62
CA CYS A 446 -3.96 -30.10 7.31
C CYS A 446 -3.42 -31.29 6.48
N LEU A 447 -2.74 -32.25 7.12
CA LEU A 447 -2.28 -33.49 6.49
C LEU A 447 -3.43 -34.40 6.03
N ASN A 448 -4.51 -34.48 6.82
CA ASN A 448 -5.69 -35.23 6.38
C ASN A 448 -6.31 -34.58 5.13
N LEU A 449 -6.42 -33.24 5.11
CA LEU A 449 -6.87 -32.51 3.92
C LEU A 449 -5.95 -32.77 2.72
N PHE A 450 -4.62 -32.82 2.91
CA PHE A 450 -3.68 -33.14 1.84
C PHE A 450 -4.03 -34.46 1.13
N PHE A 451 -4.36 -35.52 1.88
CA PHE A 451 -4.72 -36.81 1.32
C PHE A 451 -6.17 -36.88 0.81
N GLU A 452 -7.09 -36.16 1.45
CA GLU A 452 -8.49 -36.07 1.02
C GLU A 452 -8.65 -35.35 -0.32
N PHE A 453 -7.77 -34.38 -0.61
CA PHE A 453 -7.77 -33.57 -1.82
C PHE A 453 -6.53 -33.84 -2.70
N PRO A 454 -6.38 -35.03 -3.31
CA PRO A 454 -5.16 -35.46 -3.98
C PRO A 454 -4.82 -34.67 -5.27
N TRP A 455 -5.76 -33.89 -5.79
CA TRP A 455 -5.59 -33.09 -7.01
C TRP A 455 -5.38 -31.60 -6.74
N ASN A 456 -5.31 -31.19 -5.47
CA ASN A 456 -5.16 -29.78 -5.10
C ASN A 456 -3.69 -29.43 -4.87
N ASN A 457 -3.01 -29.01 -5.95
CA ASN A 457 -1.59 -28.66 -5.89
C ASN A 457 -1.30 -27.49 -4.93
N PHE A 458 -2.20 -26.52 -4.81
CA PHE A 458 -2.02 -25.37 -3.92
C PHE A 458 -1.98 -25.80 -2.45
N LEU A 459 -2.96 -26.59 -2.02
CA LEU A 459 -2.98 -27.18 -0.68
C LEU A 459 -1.71 -28.03 -0.45
N HIS A 460 -1.32 -28.82 -1.44
CA HIS A 460 -0.15 -29.68 -1.33
C HIS A 460 1.13 -28.89 -1.12
N SER A 461 1.33 -27.79 -1.85
CA SER A 461 2.45 -26.87 -1.62
C SER A 461 2.42 -26.29 -0.22
N VAL A 462 1.27 -25.80 0.24
CA VAL A 462 1.13 -25.20 1.59
C VAL A 462 1.46 -26.22 2.68
N VAL A 463 0.91 -27.43 2.60
CA VAL A 463 1.15 -28.48 3.60
C VAL A 463 2.58 -29.01 3.54
N TYR A 464 3.17 -29.13 2.34
CA TYR A 464 4.59 -29.44 2.18
C TYR A 464 5.46 -28.42 2.89
N ASP A 465 5.20 -27.12 2.69
CA ASP A 465 5.97 -26.05 3.32
C ASP A 465 5.85 -26.09 4.85
N MET A 466 4.65 -26.35 5.38
CA MET A 466 4.45 -26.54 6.83
C MET A 466 5.35 -27.65 7.37
N ILE A 467 5.36 -28.81 6.70
CA ILE A 467 6.14 -29.97 7.12
C ILE A 467 7.64 -29.68 7.03
N ALA A 468 8.09 -29.12 5.90
CA ALA A 468 9.49 -28.77 5.68
C ALA A 468 10.02 -27.82 6.77
N LYS A 469 9.26 -26.77 7.09
CA LYS A 469 9.60 -25.80 8.15
C LYS A 469 9.74 -26.48 9.51
N ILE A 470 8.79 -27.34 9.89
CA ILE A 470 8.84 -28.07 11.18
C ILE A 470 10.07 -28.99 11.26
N PHE A 471 10.33 -29.79 10.23
CA PHE A 471 11.49 -30.70 10.24
C PHE A 471 12.82 -29.94 10.26
N ASN A 472 12.89 -28.80 9.57
CA ASN A 472 14.06 -27.95 9.63
C ASN A 472 14.24 -27.37 11.03
N THR A 473 13.18 -26.86 11.69
CA THR A 473 13.25 -26.42 13.10
C THR A 473 13.76 -27.52 14.03
N CYS A 474 13.25 -28.75 13.90
CA CYS A 474 13.70 -29.89 14.71
C CYS A 474 15.15 -30.29 14.44
N SER A 475 15.75 -29.89 13.33
CA SER A 475 17.15 -30.16 13.03
C SER A 475 18.11 -29.18 13.72
N TYR A 476 17.60 -28.05 14.23
CA TYR A 476 18.36 -27.04 14.97
C TYR A 476 18.26 -27.18 16.50
N LEU A 477 17.35 -28.03 16.99
CA LEU A 477 17.20 -28.41 18.40
C LEU A 477 17.95 -29.71 18.70
#